data_AF-A0A966X165-F1
#
_entry.id   AF-A0A966X165-F1
#
_cell.length_a   1.000
_cell.length_b   1.000
_cell.length_c   1.000
_cell.angle_alpha   90.00
_cell.angle_beta   90.00
_cell.angle_gamma   90.00
#
_symmetry.space_group_name_H-M   'P 1'
#
loop_
_entity.id
_entity.type
_entity.pdbx_description
1 polymer ?
#
loop_
_entity_poly.entity_id
_entity_poly.type
_entity_poly.pdbx_seq_one_letter_code
_entity_poly.pdbx_strand_id
1 'polypeptide(L)'
;MRPIWLSLLLCLVGLPIGSWANSPAAGKSPVYRYLETGTLQGQGRLTFWGFDVYDARYYVADPKGQNGFALEIQYIRSFKGADLAK
;
A
#
# COMPACT_ATOMS: atom_id res chain seq x y z
N MET A 1 48.09 22.56 -2.41
CA MET A 1 47.58 21.33 -1.79
C MET A 1 46.11 21.55 -1.44
N ARG A 2 45.17 21.06 -2.25
CA ARG A 2 43.74 21.34 -2.11
C ARG A 2 43.06 20.18 -1.34
N PRO A 3 42.17 20.45 -0.37
CA PRO A 3 41.66 19.45 0.56
C PRO A 3 40.70 18.48 -0.14
N ILE A 4 41.06 17.19 -0.10
CA ILE A 4 40.34 16.03 -0.66
C ILE A 4 39.00 15.76 0.07
N TRP A 5 38.70 16.52 1.13
CA TRP A 5 37.51 16.34 1.98
C TRP A 5 36.19 16.82 1.36
N LEU A 6 36.21 17.57 0.24
CA LEU A 6 34.97 18.06 -0.38
C LEU A 6 34.21 17.00 -1.21
N SER A 7 34.85 15.88 -1.55
CA SER A 7 34.24 14.84 -2.40
C SER A 7 33.41 13.80 -1.64
N LEU A 8 33.54 13.71 -0.30
CA LEU A 8 32.82 12.71 0.49
C LEU A 8 31.38 13.14 0.85
N LEU A 9 31.07 14.45 0.76
CA LEU A 9 29.79 15.01 1.20
C LEU A 9 28.69 14.98 0.12
N LEU A 10 29.03 14.63 -1.13
CA LEU A 10 28.09 14.72 -2.26
C LEU A 10 27.31 13.43 -2.56
N CYS A 11 27.50 12.36 -1.78
CA CYS A 11 26.90 11.05 -2.07
C CYS A 11 25.54 10.80 -1.38
N LEU A 12 25.07 11.72 -0.53
CA LEU A 12 23.86 11.52 0.29
C LEU A 12 22.54 12.04 -0.33
N VAL A 13 22.57 12.62 -1.55
CA VAL A 13 21.39 13.29 -2.16
C VAL A 13 20.69 12.40 -3.22
N GLY A 14 21.13 11.15 -3.39
CA GLY A 14 20.65 10.26 -4.44
C GLY A 14 19.56 9.25 -4.04
N LEU A 15 18.91 9.38 -2.87
CA LEU A 15 17.82 8.47 -2.53
C LEU A 15 16.59 8.82 -3.37
N PRO A 16 16.07 7.92 -4.22
CA PRO A 16 14.82 8.15 -4.91
C PRO A 16 13.75 8.28 -3.83
N ILE A 17 13.14 9.47 -3.74
CA ILE A 17 11.88 9.65 -3.03
C ILE A 17 10.93 8.68 -3.72
N GLY A 18 10.68 7.52 -3.10
CA GLY A 18 9.86 6.48 -3.69
C GLY A 18 8.56 7.11 -4.16
N SER A 19 8.31 7.11 -5.47
CA SER A 19 7.06 7.59 -6.02
C SER A 19 5.95 6.74 -5.44
N TRP A 20 5.13 7.33 -4.57
CA TRP A 20 3.95 6.66 -4.04
C TRP A 20 3.03 6.42 -5.23
N ALA A 21 3.04 5.19 -5.73
CA ALA A 21 2.12 4.77 -6.78
C ALA A 21 0.72 4.84 -6.18
N ASN A 22 -0.04 5.86 -6.58
CA ASN A 22 -1.45 6.01 -6.26
C ASN A 22 -2.17 4.85 -6.96
N SER A 23 -2.61 3.85 -6.20
CA SER A 23 -3.23 2.66 -6.77
C SER A 23 -4.51 3.06 -7.51
N PRO A 24 -4.72 2.57 -8.74
CA PRO A 24 -5.87 2.98 -9.52
C PRO A 24 -7.13 2.42 -8.87
N ALA A 25 -7.94 3.30 -8.28
CA ALA A 25 -9.32 3.02 -7.91
C ALA A 25 -10.19 3.05 -9.18
N ALA A 26 -9.98 2.09 -10.10
CA ALA A 26 -10.73 2.01 -11.35
C ALA A 26 -11.61 0.76 -11.37
N GLY A 27 -12.61 0.73 -10.48
CA GLY A 27 -13.62 -0.32 -10.42
C GLY A 27 -14.45 -0.23 -9.13
N LYS A 28 -15.73 -0.62 -9.17
CA LYS A 28 -16.51 -0.79 -7.93
C LYS A 28 -15.82 -1.86 -7.09
N SER A 29 -15.43 -1.52 -5.86
CA SER A 29 -14.78 -2.46 -4.95
C SER A 29 -15.62 -3.74 -4.82
N PRO A 30 -15.02 -4.93 -4.89
CA PRO A 30 -15.74 -6.19 -4.66
C PRO A 30 -16.49 -6.24 -3.33
N VAL A 31 -16.11 -5.38 -2.37
CA VAL A 31 -16.77 -5.20 -1.08
C VAL A 31 -18.26 -4.89 -1.22
N TYR A 32 -18.69 -4.16 -2.25
CA TYR A 32 -20.09 -3.81 -2.45
C TYR A 32 -21.01 -5.03 -2.69
N ARG A 33 -20.46 -6.22 -2.96
CA ARG A 33 -21.24 -7.47 -3.01
C ARG A 33 -21.61 -7.99 -1.62
N TYR A 34 -20.83 -7.64 -0.60
CA TYR A 34 -20.95 -8.17 0.76
C TYR A 34 -21.42 -7.12 1.77
N LEU A 35 -21.13 -5.84 1.52
CA LEU A 35 -21.69 -4.70 2.23
C LEU A 35 -22.44 -3.83 1.23
N GLU A 36 -23.77 -3.78 1.32
CA GLU A 36 -24.61 -2.92 0.48
C GLU A 36 -24.21 -1.43 0.59
N THR A 37 -23.84 -1.00 1.80
CA THR A 37 -23.51 0.40 2.13
C THR A 37 -22.23 0.49 2.97
N GLY A 38 -21.12 -0.02 2.45
CA GLY A 38 -19.82 0.05 3.13
C GLY A 38 -19.22 1.46 3.11
N THR A 39 -19.02 2.07 4.27
CA THR A 39 -18.27 3.33 4.41
C THR A 39 -16.81 3.03 4.74
N LEU A 40 -15.87 3.65 4.02
CA LEU A 40 -14.43 3.51 4.27
C LEU A 40 -14.07 4.14 5.63
N GLN A 41 -13.57 3.33 6.56
CA GLN A 41 -13.12 3.77 7.88
C GLN A 41 -11.61 3.90 7.99
N GLY A 42 -10.87 3.11 7.21
CA GLY A 42 -9.42 3.13 7.24
C GLY A 42 -8.81 2.57 5.97
N GLN A 43 -7.62 3.04 5.64
CA GLN A 43 -6.82 2.48 4.57
C GLN A 43 -5.34 2.57 4.92
N GLY A 44 -4.55 1.63 4.42
CA GLY A 44 -3.12 1.61 4.64
C GLY A 44 -2.42 0.73 3.64
N ARG A 45 -1.12 0.96 3.47
CA ARG A 45 -0.26 0.13 2.63
C ARG A 45 0.67 -0.67 3.53
N LEU A 46 0.79 -1.97 3.26
CA LEU A 46 1.84 -2.78 3.85
C LEU A 46 3.08 -2.71 2.96
N THR A 47 4.19 -2.25 3.53
CA THR A 47 5.52 -2.31 2.92
C THR A 47 6.39 -3.24 3.76
N PHE A 48 7.05 -4.20 3.11
CA PHE A 48 7.98 -5.13 3.75
C PHE A 48 9.32 -5.05 3.04
N TRP A 49 10.39 -4.78 3.79
CA TRP A 49 11.75 -4.65 3.26
C TRP A 49 11.88 -3.60 2.13
N GLY A 50 11.16 -2.49 2.25
CA GLY A 50 11.15 -1.41 1.24
C GLY A 50 10.31 -1.72 0.00
N PHE A 51 9.61 -2.85 -0.03
CA PHE A 51 8.71 -3.23 -1.11
C PHE A 51 7.26 -3.13 -0.71
N ASP A 52 6.46 -2.47 -1.53
CA ASP A 52 5.02 -2.42 -1.38
C ASP A 52 4.41 -3.80 -1.67
N VAL A 53 3.68 -4.33 -0.69
CA VAL A 53 3.11 -5.69 -0.73
C VAL A 53 1.64 -5.61 -1.16
N TYR A 54 0.83 -4.87 -0.40
CA TYR A 54 -0.58 -4.67 -0.70
C TYR A 54 -1.11 -3.36 -0.11
N ASP A 55 -2.19 -2.86 -0.70
CA ASP A 55 -3.07 -1.87 -0.10
C ASP A 55 -4.22 -2.57 0.63
N ALA A 56 -4.51 -2.15 1.85
CA ALA A 56 -5.64 -2.59 2.65
C ALA A 56 -6.64 -1.46 2.81
N ARG A 57 -7.93 -1.75 2.66
CA ARG A 57 -9.03 -0.82 2.92
C ARG A 57 -10.07 -1.49 3.81
N TYR A 58 -10.41 -0.82 4.90
CA TYR A 58 -11.37 -1.29 5.89
C TYR A 58 -12.68 -0.51 5.78
N TYR A 59 -13.76 -1.24 5.57
CA TYR A 59 -15.11 -0.72 5.41
C TYR A 59 -16.02 -1.23 6.53
N VAL A 60 -16.96 -0.40 6.96
CA VAL A 60 -18.01 -0.79 7.92
C VAL A 60 -19.38 -0.46 7.36
N ALA A 61 -20.38 -1.27 7.72
CA ALA A 61 -21.76 -1.06 7.30
C ALA A 61 -22.44 0.07 8.10
N ASP A 62 -21.97 0.31 9.33
CA ASP A 62 -22.44 1.36 10.22
C ASP A 62 -21.28 1.96 11.01
N PRO A 63 -21.38 3.21 11.51
CA PRO A 63 -20.30 3.88 12.23
C PRO A 63 -19.78 3.15 13.47
N LYS A 64 -20.59 2.27 14.08
CA LYS A 64 -20.19 1.47 15.24
C LYS A 64 -19.63 0.10 14.85
N GLY A 65 -19.64 -0.26 13.56
CA GLY A 65 -19.12 -1.52 13.02
C GLY A 65 -19.85 -2.77 13.49
N GLN A 66 -21.08 -2.64 14.01
CA GLN A 66 -21.81 -3.77 14.61
C GLN A 66 -22.61 -4.57 13.57
N ASN A 67 -23.01 -3.95 12.47
CA ASN A 67 -23.75 -4.56 11.38
C ASN A 67 -22.85 -5.15 10.29
N GLY A 68 -21.57 -5.32 10.60
CA GLY A 68 -20.59 -5.96 9.73
C GLY A 68 -19.52 -5.01 9.19
N PHE A 69 -18.44 -5.64 8.77
CA PHE A 69 -17.28 -4.97 8.20
C PHE A 69 -16.72 -5.79 7.04
N ALA A 70 -15.94 -5.13 6.18
CA ALA A 70 -15.17 -5.78 5.14
C ALA A 70 -13.77 -5.23 5.07
N LEU A 71 -12.82 -6.11 4.76
CA LEU A 71 -11.43 -5.77 4.51
C LEU A 71 -11.09 -6.12 3.07
N GLU A 72 -10.78 -5.11 2.26
CA GLU A 72 -10.29 -5.26 0.89
C GLU A 72 -8.76 -5.29 0.92
N ILE A 73 -8.15 -6.32 0.33
CA ILE A 73 -6.71 -6.44 0.14
C ILE A 73 -6.41 -6.41 -1.35
N GLN A 74 -5.72 -5.38 -1.80
CA GLN A 74 -5.28 -5.22 -3.18
C GLN A 74 -3.77 -5.46 -3.26
N TYR A 75 -3.38 -6.62 -3.76
CA TYR A 75 -1.97 -6.94 -4.00
C TYR A 75 -1.40 -6.05 -5.10
N ILE A 76 -0.31 -5.35 -4.80
CA ILE A 76 0.31 -4.37 -5.72
C ILE A 76 1.21 -5.08 -6.74
N ARG A 77 1.65 -6.29 -6.42
CA ARG A 77 2.49 -7.10 -7.30
C ARG A 77 1.73 -8.33 -7.78
N SER A 78 1.94 -8.71 -9.04
CA SER A 78 1.53 -10.02 -9.54
C SER A 78 2.40 -11.08 -8.86
N PHE A 79 1.87 -11.68 -7.79
CA PHE A 79 2.48 -12.86 -7.20
C PHE A 79 2.39 -13.99 -8.25
N LYS A 80 3.55 -14.45 -8.75
CA LYS A 80 3.58 -15.71 -9.47
C LYS A 80 3.32 -16.79 -8.41
N GLY A 81 2.26 -17.58 -8.57
CA GLY A 81 1.83 -18.55 -7.56
C GLY A 81 2.92 -19.55 -7.12
N ALA A 82 3.96 -19.74 -7.93
CA ALA A 82 5.15 -20.52 -7.58
C ALA A 82 5.98 -19.94 -6.42
N ASP A 83 5.93 -18.62 -6.18
CA ASP A 83 6.67 -17.95 -5.10
C ASP A 83 5.92 -17.99 -3.75
N LEU A 84 4.62 -18.31 -3.74
CA LEU A 84 3.80 -18.39 -2.52
C LEU A 84 3.86 -19.78 -1.85
N ALA A 85 4.43 -20.78 -2.51
CA ALA A 85 4.39 -22.17 -2.08
C ALA A 85 5.71 -22.69 -1.48
N LYS A 86 6.59 -21.80 -1.00
CA LYS A 86 7.90 -22.17 -0.45
C LYS A 86 8.12 -21.69 0.98
#